data_AF-A0A382IVD9-F1
#
_entry.id   AF-A0A382IVD9-F1
#
_cell.length_a   1.000
_cell.length_b   1.000
_cell.length_c   1.000
_cell.angle_alpha   90.00
_cell.angle_beta   90.00
_cell.angle_gamma   90.00
#
_symmetry.space_group_name_H-M   'P 1'
#
loop_
_entity.id
_entity.type
_entity.pdbx_description
1 polymer ?
#
loop_
_entity_poly.entity_id
_entity_poly.type
_entity_poly.pdbx_seq_one_letter_code
_entity_poly.pdbx_strand_id
1 'polypeptide(L)' 'YQYNTKVAKHYFCTNCGIYTHHKMRSNPNMYGINVACVEEINPFELENVAVNDGINHPLDQKK' A
#
# COMPACT_ATOMS: atom_id res chain seq x y z
N TYR A 1 -1.15 -11.97 0.88
CA TYR A 1 -0.56 -11.94 2.23
C TYR A 1 -1.42 -11.08 3.16
N GLN A 2 -1.68 -11.58 4.37
CA GLN A 2 -2.45 -10.89 5.40
C GLN A 2 -1.72 -11.09 6.74
N TYR A 3 -1.70 -10.07 7.59
CA TYR A 3 -1.06 -10.12 8.90
C TYR A 3 -1.88 -9.36 9.95
N ASN A 4 -1.51 -9.50 11.23
CA ASN A 4 -2.17 -8.84 12.37
C ASN A 4 -3.71 -9.02 12.35
N THR A 5 -4.48 -7.94 12.17
CA THR A 5 -5.96 -7.96 12.14
C THR A 5 -6.56 -8.70 10.95
N LYS A 6 -5.73 -9.10 9.98
CA LYS A 6 -6.12 -9.78 8.73
C LYS A 6 -7.10 -8.98 7.86
N VAL A 7 -7.27 -7.67 8.09
CA VAL A 7 -8.15 -6.81 7.29
C VAL A 7 -7.49 -6.43 5.96
N ALA A 8 -6.25 -5.91 6.00
CA ALA A 8 -5.50 -5.60 4.79
C ALA A 8 -5.15 -6.88 4.03
N LYS A 9 -5.23 -6.82 2.70
CA LYS A 9 -4.87 -7.93 1.80
C LYS A 9 -3.81 -7.44 0.82
N HIS A 10 -2.57 -7.90 1.00
CA HIS A 10 -1.43 -7.52 0.16
C HIS A 10 -1.21 -8.55 -0.95
N TYR A 11 -0.96 -8.08 -2.18
CA TYR A 11 -0.77 -8.91 -3.36
C TYR A 11 0.60 -8.68 -3.99
N PHE A 12 1.18 -9.77 -4.49
CA PHE A 12 2.51 -9.81 -5.07
C PHE A 12 2.46 -10.70 -6.32
N CYS A 13 3.28 -10.39 -7.32
CA CYS A 13 3.43 -11.24 -8.49
C CYS A 13 4.07 -12.57 -8.09
N THR A 14 3.47 -13.69 -8.48
CA THR A 14 3.99 -15.03 -8.17
C THR A 14 5.22 -15.40 -8.99
N ASN A 15 5.44 -14.74 -10.12
CA ASN A 15 6.58 -15.00 -10.99
C ASN A 15 7.84 -14.22 -10.56
N CYS A 16 7.72 -12.92 -10.29
CA CYS A 16 8.85 -12.04 -9.98
C CYS A 16 8.88 -11.51 -8.53
N GLY A 17 7.86 -11.77 -7.72
CA GLY A 17 7.80 -11.34 -6.31
C GLY A 17 7.47 -9.86 -6.08
N ILE A 18 7.33 -9.06 -7.13
CA ILE A 18 7.03 -7.62 -7.00
C ILE A 18 5.68 -7.39 -6.34
N TYR A 19 5.66 -6.49 -5.35
CA TYR A 19 4.45 -5.98 -4.72
C TYR A 19 3.65 -5.13 -5.71
N THR A 20 2.41 -5.52 -6.00
CA THR A 20 1.59 -4.86 -7.02
C THR A 20 0.59 -3.91 -6.37
N HIS A 21 -0.21 -4.42 -5.44
CA HIS A 21 -1.25 -3.63 -4.77
C HIS A 21 -1.69 -4.28 -3.45
N HIS A 22 -2.48 -3.55 -2.67
CA HIS A 22 -3.17 -4.10 -1.52
C HIS A 22 -4.55 -3.47 -1.32
N LYS A 23 -5.46 -4.23 -0.73
CA LYS A 23 -6.70 -3.70 -0.15
C LYS A 23 -6.37 -3.06 1.19
N MET A 24 -6.74 -1.81 1.39
CA MET A 24 -6.33 -1.03 2.57
C MET A 24 -7.00 -1.52 3.85
N ARG A 25 -6.29 -1.39 4.98
CA ARG A 25 -6.86 -1.60 6.32
C ARG A 25 -7.74 -0.42 6.75
N SER A 26 -7.25 0.80 6.55
CA SER A 26 -7.90 2.04 6.97
C SER A 26 -9.24 2.28 6.28
N ASN A 27 -9.33 1.96 4.99
CA ASN A 27 -10.54 2.05 4.20
C ASN A 27 -10.71 0.82 3.28
N PRO A 28 -11.54 -0.16 3.66
CA PRO A 28 -11.76 -1.36 2.85
C PRO A 28 -12.40 -1.11 1.47
N ASN A 29 -12.83 0.10 1.14
CA ASN A 29 -13.33 0.43 -0.20
C ASN A 29 -12.22 0.97 -1.13
N MET A 30 -10.97 1.04 -0.66
CA MET A 30 -9.84 1.57 -1.41
C MET A 30 -8.72 0.54 -1.59
N TYR A 31 -7.94 0.74 -2.65
CA TYR A 31 -6.71 0.00 -2.93
C TYR A 31 -5.51 0.95 -2.96
N GLY A 32 -4.39 0.51 -2.39
CA GLY A 32 -3.09 1.14 -2.61
C GLY A 32 -2.33 0.39 -3.70
N ILE A 33 -1.91 1.10 -4.74
CA ILE A 33 -1.21 0.56 -5.92
C ILE A 33 0.27 0.93 -5.84
N ASN A 34 1.16 0.02 -6.24
CA ASN A 34 2.55 0.34 -6.48
C ASN A 34 2.67 1.12 -7.81
N VAL A 35 2.97 2.41 -7.72
CA VAL A 35 3.02 3.29 -8.91
C VAL A 35 4.10 2.87 -9.90
N ALA A 36 5.17 2.20 -9.46
CA ALA A 36 6.21 1.66 -10.35
C ALA A 36 5.70 0.51 -11.26
N CYS A 37 4.50 -0.01 -11.01
CA CYS A 37 3.85 -1.01 -11.86
C CYS A 37 2.85 -0.40 -12.85
N VAL A 38 2.68 0.93 -12.87
CA VAL A 38 1.78 1.63 -13.79
C VAL A 38 2.58 2.07 -15.00
N GLU A 39 2.07 1.75 -16.18
CA GLU A 39 2.70 2.13 -17.44
C GLU A 39 2.79 3.66 -17.54
N GLU A 40 3.85 4.16 -18.20
CA GLU A 40 4.12 5.59 -18.41
C GLU A 40 4.39 6.40 -17.13
N ILE A 41 4.49 5.79 -15.95
CA ILE A 41 4.88 6.49 -14.72
C ILE A 41 6.30 6.11 -14.30
N ASN A 42 7.19 7.11 -14.29
CA ASN A 42 8.50 6.99 -13.66
C ASN A 42 8.43 7.43 -12.19
N PRO A 43 8.54 6.51 -11.21
CA PRO A 43 8.42 6.86 -9.79
C PRO A 43 9.51 7.84 -9.31
N PHE A 44 10.64 7.92 -10.00
CA PHE A 44 11.76 8.80 -9.62
C PHE A 44 11.54 10.27 -10.02
N GLU A 45 10.55 10.56 -10.86
CA GLU A 45 10.18 11.92 -11.26
C GLU A 45 9.07 12.50 -10.37
N LEU A 46 8.54 11.72 -9.42
CA LEU A 46 7.51 12.18 -8.51
C LEU A 46 8.12 13.05 -7.40
N GLU A 47 7.77 14.34 -7.42
CA GLU A 47 8.15 15.28 -6.37
C GLU A 47 7.10 15.36 -5.26
N ASN A 48 7.51 15.79 -4.06
CA ASN A 48 6.61 16.08 -2.93
C ASN A 48 5.75 14.88 -2.46
N VAL A 49 6.27 13.66 -2.59
CA VAL A 49 5.59 12.46 -2.08
C VAL A 49 5.71 12.40 -0.56
N ALA A 50 4.58 12.48 0.14
CA ALA A 50 4.54 12.36 1.58
C ALA A 50 4.96 10.97 2.06
N VAL A 51 5.77 10.91 3.11
CA VAL A 51 6.22 9.67 3.72
C VAL A 51 5.40 9.40 4.98
N ASN A 52 4.77 8.22 5.05
CA ASN A 52 4.11 7.76 6.27
C ASN A 52 5.14 7.33 7.31
N ASP A 53 4.92 7.65 8.59
CA ASP A 53 5.85 7.33 9.68
C ASP A 53 5.92 5.84 10.04
N GLY A 54 4.95 5.04 9.58
CA GLY A 54 4.86 3.61 9.86
C GLY A 54 4.48 3.25 11.30
N ILE A 55 4.23 4.25 12.16
CA ILE A 55 3.95 4.08 13.60
C ILE A 55 2.47 4.43 13.89
N ASN A 56 1.98 5.53 13.33
CA ASN A 56 0.66 6.09 13.69
C ASN A 56 -0.40 5.74 12.64
N HIS A 57 -0.96 4.54 12.73
CA HIS A 57 -2.08 4.16 11.87
C HIS A 57 -3.40 4.81 12.33
N PRO A 58 -4.24 5.37 11.43
CA PRO A 58 -5.47 6.08 11.82
C PRO A 58 -6.46 5.29 12.67
N LEU A 59 -6.53 3.97 12.46
CA LEU A 59 -7.39 3.07 13.23
C LEU A 59 -6.79 2.58 14.56
N ASP A 60 -5.54 2.91 14.87
CA ASP A 60 -4.88 2.52 16.13
C ASP A 60 -4.95 3.62 17.19
N GLN A 61 -5.33 4.84 16.81
CA GLN A 61 -5.57 5.93 17.75
C GLN A 61 -6.87 5.66 18.53
N LYS A 62 -6.81 5.74 19.87
CA LYS A 62 -8.00 5.69 20.72
C LYS A 62 -8.85 6.92 20.41
N LYS A 63 -10.15 6.70 20.17
CA LYS A 63 -11.15 7.79 20.16
C LYS A 63 -11.30 8.41 21.54
#